data_AF-A0A6G4CJV6-F1
#
_entry.id   AF-A0A6G4CJV6-F1
#
_cell.length_a   1.000
_cell.length_b   1.000
_cell.length_c   1.000
_cell.angle_alpha   90.00
_cell.angle_beta   90.00
_cell.angle_gamma   90.00
#
_symmetry.space_group_name_H-M   'P 1'
#
loop_
_entity.id
_entity.type
_entity.pdbx_description
1 polymer ?
#
loop_
_entity_poly.entity_id
_entity_poly.type
_entity_poly.pdbx_seq_one_letter_code
_entity_poly.pdbx_strand_id
1 'polypeptide(L)'
;MEYIHKDFNLAHVLKYGIAFHHGSLPLFIRKRIEDLYSKKKINFIFCTSTLLEGVNLPTKNVFIYPFPKKTVNDEKKCRLDFWNLAGRAGRYRSELTGNIVCLNTADNNWSNADAKISLGNNVIIEDEINSTLLRHQKILNYFDGKVKSPTNDIIQLSSLILSEILTYLDKGYIGRILNTFNEKIRFMLIDSGKKHLDRNR
;
A
#
# COMPACT_ATOMS: atom_id res chain seq x y z
N MET A 1 -31.03 19.79 -17.91
CA MET A 1 -30.42 18.44 -17.80
C MET A 1 -29.80 17.99 -19.13
N GLU A 2 -29.39 18.91 -20.01
CA GLU A 2 -29.17 18.62 -21.44
C GLU A 2 -27.71 18.85 -21.87
N TYR A 3 -26.76 18.42 -21.04
CA TYR A 3 -25.32 18.57 -21.32
C TYR A 3 -24.50 17.30 -21.07
N ILE A 4 -25.17 16.14 -20.92
CA ILE A 4 -24.49 14.86 -20.77
C ILE A 4 -24.45 14.20 -22.13
N HIS A 5 -23.26 14.10 -22.72
CA HIS A 5 -23.06 13.39 -23.97
C HIS A 5 -23.60 11.95 -23.83
N LYS A 6 -24.28 11.44 -24.85
CA LYS A 6 -24.85 10.08 -24.88
C LYS A 6 -23.83 8.98 -24.52
N ASP A 7 -22.55 9.23 -24.80
CA ASP A 7 -21.44 8.31 -24.52
C ASP A 7 -20.82 8.50 -23.12
N PHE A 8 -21.38 9.38 -22.29
CA PHE A 8 -20.95 9.56 -20.91
C PHE A 8 -21.45 8.39 -20.05
N ASN A 9 -20.67 7.31 -20.09
CA ASN A 9 -21.05 6.02 -19.52
C ASN A 9 -20.79 5.89 -18.02
N LEU A 10 -20.43 6.96 -17.29
CA LEU A 10 -20.11 6.88 -15.86
C LEU A 10 -21.25 6.26 -15.05
N ALA A 11 -22.48 6.73 -15.26
CA ALA A 11 -23.66 6.20 -14.56
C ALA A 11 -23.93 4.72 -14.89
N HIS A 12 -23.58 4.28 -16.10
CA HIS A 12 -23.71 2.88 -16.50
C HIS A 12 -22.66 2.01 -15.79
N VAL A 13 -21.38 2.39 -15.85
CA VAL A 13 -20.29 1.60 -15.26
C VAL A 13 -20.30 1.59 -13.73
N LEU A 14 -20.81 2.66 -13.10
CA LEU A 14 -20.97 2.73 -11.64
C LEU A 14 -21.85 1.63 -11.07
N LYS A 15 -22.83 1.11 -11.84
CA LYS A 15 -23.68 -0.02 -11.44
C LYS A 15 -22.89 -1.30 -11.19
N TYR A 16 -21.70 -1.41 -11.78
CA TYR A 16 -20.78 -2.54 -11.65
C TYR A 16 -19.64 -2.25 -10.67
N GLY A 17 -19.71 -1.15 -9.92
CA GLY A 17 -18.63 -0.74 -9.01
C GLY A 17 -17.38 -0.23 -9.74
N ILE A 18 -17.52 0.24 -10.97
CA ILE A 18 -16.43 0.78 -11.80
C ILE A 18 -16.64 2.28 -11.99
N ALA A 19 -15.57 3.06 -11.92
CA ALA A 19 -15.59 4.47 -12.28
C ALA A 19 -14.36 4.87 -13.10
N PHE A 20 -14.47 5.98 -13.83
CA PHE A 20 -13.32 6.67 -14.40
C PHE A 20 -13.17 8.04 -13.76
N HIS A 21 -11.94 8.49 -13.53
CA HIS A 21 -11.61 9.75 -12.89
C HIS A 21 -10.52 10.49 -13.69
N HIS A 22 -10.84 11.67 -14.20
CA HIS A 22 -9.92 12.53 -14.95
C HIS A 22 -10.31 14.00 -14.80
N GLY A 23 -9.37 14.91 -15.12
CA GLY A 23 -9.51 16.36 -14.86
C GLY A 23 -10.70 17.04 -15.55
N SER A 24 -11.17 16.54 -16.70
CA SER A 24 -12.34 17.10 -17.38
C SER A 24 -13.68 16.73 -16.76
N LEU A 25 -13.71 15.85 -15.74
CA LEU A 25 -14.93 15.63 -14.96
C LEU A 25 -15.24 16.86 -14.09
N PRO A 26 -16.51 17.28 -14.02
CA PRO A 26 -16.95 18.30 -13.08
C PRO A 26 -16.50 17.98 -11.65
N LEU A 27 -16.09 19.00 -10.89
CA LEU A 27 -15.54 18.82 -9.54
C LEU A 27 -16.48 18.04 -8.61
N PHE A 28 -17.79 18.29 -8.71
CA PHE A 28 -18.78 17.59 -7.89
C PHE A 28 -18.86 16.09 -8.21
N ILE A 29 -18.67 15.70 -9.48
CA ILE A 29 -18.59 14.29 -9.90
C ILE A 29 -17.32 13.64 -9.34
N ARG A 30 -16.17 14.32 -9.47
CA ARG A 30 -14.88 13.82 -8.93
C ARG A 30 -14.97 13.58 -7.42
N LYS A 31 -15.45 14.56 -6.65
CA LYS A 31 -15.68 14.43 -5.21
C LYS A 31 -16.65 13.29 -4.87
N ARG A 32 -17.67 13.07 -5.69
CA ARG A 32 -18.63 11.99 -5.47
C ARG A 32 -18.02 10.61 -5.73
N ILE A 33 -17.21 10.47 -6.77
CA ILE A 33 -16.44 9.23 -7.03
C ILE A 33 -15.50 8.96 -5.85
N GLU A 34 -14.79 9.98 -5.37
CA GLU A 34 -13.87 9.86 -4.25
C GLU A 34 -14.57 9.40 -2.95
N ASP A 35 -15.71 10.02 -2.63
CA ASP A 35 -16.54 9.62 -1.49
C ASP A 35 -17.01 8.16 -1.59
N LEU A 36 -17.56 7.78 -2.75
CA LEU A 36 -18.06 6.42 -2.99
C LEU A 36 -16.93 5.37 -2.93
N TYR A 37 -15.74 5.71 -3.42
CA TYR A 37 -14.57 4.85 -3.32
C TYR A 37 -14.09 4.68 -1.89
N SER A 38 -14.02 5.77 -1.12
CA SER A 38 -13.62 5.73 0.29
C SER A 38 -14.52 4.81 1.13
N LYS A 39 -15.82 4.78 0.78
CA LYS A 39 -16.88 3.93 1.36
C LYS A 39 -16.95 2.52 0.77
N LYS A 40 -16.00 2.13 -0.09
CA LYS A 40 -15.94 0.82 -0.77
C LYS A 40 -17.20 0.49 -1.58
N LYS A 41 -17.87 1.50 -2.13
CA LYS A 41 -19.00 1.34 -3.07
C LYS A 41 -18.54 1.27 -4.53
N ILE A 42 -17.33 1.75 -4.80
CA ILE A 42 -16.61 1.60 -6.06
C ILE A 42 -15.42 0.68 -5.77
N ASN A 43 -15.26 -0.33 -6.61
CA ASN A 43 -14.22 -1.35 -6.49
C ASN A 43 -13.01 -1.00 -7.36
N PHE A 44 -13.25 -0.37 -8.52
CA PHE A 44 -12.22 -0.05 -9.51
C PHE A 44 -12.36 1.40 -9.99
N ILE A 45 -11.24 2.11 -10.02
CA ILE A 45 -11.13 3.44 -10.63
C ILE A 45 -10.07 3.41 -11.72
N PHE A 46 -10.47 3.77 -12.92
CA PHE A 46 -9.57 4.05 -14.03
C PHE A 46 -9.25 5.54 -14.07
N CYS A 47 -7.98 5.91 -14.20
CA CYS A 47 -7.60 7.32 -14.20
C CYS A 47 -6.43 7.61 -15.14
N THR A 48 -6.31 8.87 -15.52
CA THR A 48 -5.14 9.38 -16.24
C THR A 48 -4.01 9.69 -15.26
N SER A 49 -2.76 9.66 -15.72
CA SER A 49 -1.59 9.99 -14.89
C SER A 49 -1.64 11.41 -14.30
N THR A 50 -2.42 12.33 -14.88
CA THR A 50 -2.64 13.67 -14.31
C THR A 50 -3.47 13.69 -13.02
N LEU A 51 -4.00 12.55 -12.57
CA LEU A 51 -4.67 12.42 -11.27
C LEU A 51 -3.70 12.55 -10.08
N LEU A 52 -2.40 12.51 -10.33
CA LEU A 52 -1.35 12.52 -9.30
C LEU A 52 -1.37 13.76 -8.40
N GLU A 53 -1.84 14.88 -8.93
CA GLU A 53 -1.92 16.16 -8.22
C GLU A 53 -3.29 16.30 -7.54
N GLY A 54 -3.31 16.17 -6.21
CA GLY A 54 -4.42 16.65 -5.39
C GLY A 54 -5.55 15.65 -5.05
N VAL A 55 -5.42 14.36 -5.40
CA VAL A 55 -6.45 13.36 -5.09
C VAL A 55 -5.97 12.35 -4.05
N ASN A 56 -6.65 12.29 -2.90
CA ASN A 56 -6.34 11.36 -1.81
C ASN A 56 -7.14 10.05 -1.93
N LEU A 57 -6.77 9.22 -2.92
CA LEU A 57 -7.36 7.89 -3.15
C LEU A 57 -6.34 6.78 -2.83
N PRO A 58 -6.08 6.48 -1.55
CA PRO A 58 -5.19 5.39 -1.22
C PRO A 58 -5.89 4.06 -1.55
N THR A 59 -5.19 3.18 -2.28
CA THR A 59 -5.73 1.92 -2.81
C THR A 59 -4.82 0.75 -2.46
N LYS A 60 -5.37 -0.45 -2.33
CA LYS A 60 -4.58 -1.66 -2.12
C LYS A 60 -3.68 -1.97 -3.31
N ASN A 61 -4.24 -1.86 -4.51
CA ASN A 61 -3.59 -2.28 -5.74
C ASN A 61 -3.59 -1.11 -6.72
N VAL A 62 -2.43 -0.81 -7.30
CA VAL A 62 -2.26 0.16 -8.38
C VAL A 62 -1.75 -0.60 -9.60
N PHE A 63 -2.46 -0.45 -10.72
CA PHE A 63 -2.04 -0.99 -12.01
C PHE A 63 -1.56 0.16 -12.88
N ILE A 64 -0.33 0.09 -13.36
CA ILE A 64 0.31 1.16 -14.13
C ILE A 64 0.54 0.68 -15.56
N TYR A 65 -0.07 1.37 -16.52
CA TYR A 65 0.22 1.19 -17.93
C TYR A 65 1.58 1.79 -18.29
N PRO A 66 2.30 1.24 -19.29
CA PRO A 66 3.59 1.76 -19.73
C PRO A 66 3.53 3.25 -20.04
N PHE A 67 4.52 4.00 -19.55
CA PHE A 67 4.57 5.43 -19.84
C PHE A 67 4.79 5.69 -21.34
N PRO A 68 4.24 6.79 -21.88
CA PRO A 68 4.53 7.21 -23.24
C PRO A 68 6.03 7.41 -23.46
N LYS A 69 6.55 7.12 -24.65
CA LYS A 69 7.98 7.30 -25.00
C LYS A 69 8.51 8.69 -24.64
N LYS A 70 7.69 9.74 -24.81
CA LYS A 70 8.04 11.12 -24.43
C LYS A 70 8.33 11.27 -22.93
N THR A 71 7.56 10.60 -22.08
CA THR A 71 7.79 10.58 -20.62
C THR A 71 9.01 9.72 -20.29
N VAL A 72 9.17 8.56 -20.94
CA VAL A 72 10.33 7.68 -20.72
C VAL A 72 11.65 8.36 -21.10
N ASN A 73 11.65 9.22 -22.13
CA ASN A 73 12.83 9.96 -22.58
C ASN A 73 13.29 11.04 -21.58
N ASP A 74 12.41 11.50 -20.69
CA ASP A 74 12.74 12.39 -19.58
C ASP A 74 12.85 11.57 -18.29
N GLU A 75 14.08 11.20 -17.95
CA GLU A 75 14.36 10.30 -16.82
C GLU A 75 13.80 10.82 -15.49
N LYS A 76 13.99 12.11 -15.20
CA LYS A 76 13.52 12.73 -13.94
C LYS A 76 12.01 12.68 -13.86
N LYS A 77 11.33 13.02 -14.95
CA LYS A 77 9.87 12.99 -15.03
C LYS A 77 9.32 11.57 -14.91
N CYS A 78 9.89 10.61 -15.65
CA CYS A 78 9.51 9.21 -15.59
C CYS A 78 9.57 8.66 -14.16
N ARG A 79 10.65 8.95 -13.43
CA ARG A 79 10.83 8.53 -12.04
C ARG A 79 9.81 9.20 -11.11
N LEU A 80 9.64 10.51 -11.22
CA LEU A 80 8.71 11.28 -10.39
C LEU A 80 7.26 10.80 -10.58
N ASP A 81 6.83 10.67 -11.83
CA ASP A 81 5.48 10.19 -12.19
C ASP A 81 5.24 8.78 -11.65
N PHE A 82 6.23 7.88 -11.74
CA PHE A 82 6.14 6.53 -11.16
C PHE A 82 5.96 6.56 -9.65
N TRP A 83 6.84 7.25 -8.93
CA TRP A 83 6.81 7.25 -7.46
C TRP A 83 5.57 7.97 -6.90
N ASN A 84 5.07 8.98 -7.62
CA ASN A 84 3.78 9.60 -7.30
C ASN A 84 2.60 8.62 -7.45
N LEU A 85 2.63 7.71 -8.44
CA LEU A 85 1.61 6.66 -8.60
C LEU A 85 1.77 5.57 -7.54
N ALA A 86 3.01 5.11 -7.35
CA ALA A 86 3.39 4.09 -6.39
C ALA A 86 3.00 4.47 -4.95
N GLY A 87 3.18 5.73 -4.57
CA GLY A 87 2.81 6.25 -3.25
C GLY A 87 1.30 6.25 -2.94
N ARG A 88 0.44 5.92 -3.92
CA ARG A 88 -1.00 5.71 -3.71
C ARG A 88 -1.33 4.24 -3.39
N ALA A 89 -0.37 3.33 -3.56
CA ALA A 89 -0.51 1.94 -3.14
C ALA A 89 -0.27 1.82 -1.63
N GLY A 90 -1.18 1.14 -0.94
CA GLY A 90 -1.16 0.98 0.51
C GLY A 90 -1.94 2.09 1.23
N ARG A 91 -2.99 1.69 1.96
CA ARG A 91 -3.77 2.61 2.80
C ARG A 91 -3.18 2.65 4.19
N TYR A 92 -2.47 3.72 4.53
CA TYR A 92 -2.08 4.00 5.92
C TYR A 92 -3.33 3.92 6.81
N ARG A 93 -3.32 2.99 7.79
CA ARG A 93 -4.40 2.59 8.74
C ARG A 93 -5.35 1.46 8.36
N SER A 94 -5.41 0.96 7.13
CA SER A 94 -6.34 -0.16 6.80
C SER A 94 -5.70 -1.35 6.11
N GLU A 95 -4.60 -1.16 5.39
CA GLU A 95 -3.90 -2.24 4.68
C GLU A 95 -2.40 -2.02 4.82
N LEU A 96 -1.72 -3.02 5.39
CA LEU A 96 -0.31 -2.96 5.78
C LEU A 96 0.65 -3.16 4.61
N THR A 97 0.12 -3.60 3.47
CA THR A 97 0.82 -3.76 2.20
C THR A 97 -0.08 -3.29 1.06
N GLY A 98 0.54 -2.74 0.01
CA GLY A 98 -0.09 -2.44 -1.26
C GLY A 98 0.71 -3.04 -2.41
N ASN A 99 0.05 -3.37 -3.51
CA ASN A 99 0.68 -3.93 -4.70
C ASN A 99 0.75 -2.88 -5.80
N ILE A 100 1.89 -2.82 -6.47
CA ILE A 100 2.08 -2.06 -7.70
C ILE A 100 2.32 -3.07 -8.81
N VAL A 101 1.46 -3.06 -9.82
CA VAL A 101 1.53 -3.98 -10.96
C VAL A 101 1.78 -3.18 -12.23
N CYS A 102 2.97 -3.33 -12.79
CA CYS A 102 3.36 -2.72 -14.05
C CYS A 102 2.92 -3.61 -15.22
N LEU A 103 2.01 -3.09 -16.04
CA LEU A 103 1.46 -3.83 -17.19
C LEU A 103 2.37 -3.66 -18.41
N ASN A 104 2.59 -4.73 -19.18
CA ASN A 104 3.22 -4.64 -20.50
C ASN A 104 2.16 -4.62 -21.60
N THR A 105 2.47 -3.96 -22.71
CA THR A 105 1.69 -4.00 -23.96
C THR A 105 2.56 -4.55 -25.08
N ALA A 106 1.96 -4.96 -26.20
CA ALA A 106 2.70 -5.51 -27.34
C ALA A 106 3.80 -4.55 -27.85
N ASP A 107 3.51 -3.23 -27.85
CA ASP A 107 4.38 -2.21 -28.44
C ASP A 107 5.17 -1.38 -27.41
N ASN A 108 4.90 -1.57 -26.12
CA ASN A 108 5.54 -0.81 -25.05
C ASN A 108 5.64 -1.65 -23.78
N ASN A 109 6.87 -1.81 -23.29
CA ASN A 109 7.18 -2.57 -22.09
C ASN A 109 7.94 -1.68 -21.09
N TRP A 110 8.01 -2.15 -19.85
CA TRP A 110 8.69 -1.41 -18.80
C TRP A 110 10.21 -1.46 -18.89
N SER A 111 10.84 -2.23 -19.79
CA SER A 111 12.29 -2.47 -19.77
C SER A 111 13.14 -1.18 -19.78
N ASN A 112 12.75 -0.17 -20.57
CA ASN A 112 13.46 1.11 -20.63
C ASN A 112 13.14 2.04 -19.44
N ALA A 113 11.95 1.91 -18.85
CA ALA A 113 11.53 2.68 -17.69
C ALA A 113 12.04 2.07 -16.39
N ASP A 114 12.12 0.74 -16.30
CA ASP A 114 12.56 -0.05 -15.16
C ASP A 114 14.01 0.26 -14.81
N ALA A 115 14.90 0.28 -15.80
CA ALA A 115 16.28 0.73 -15.61
C ALA A 115 16.31 2.12 -14.96
N LYS A 116 15.52 3.08 -15.45
CA LYS A 116 15.46 4.46 -14.97
C LYS A 116 14.82 4.60 -13.60
N ILE A 117 13.77 3.84 -13.32
CA ILE A 117 13.08 3.81 -12.02
C ILE A 117 14.00 3.21 -10.96
N SER A 118 14.73 2.16 -11.30
CA SER A 118 15.66 1.43 -10.43
C SER A 118 17.00 2.15 -10.24
N LEU A 119 17.44 2.95 -11.21
CA LEU A 119 18.75 3.65 -11.22
C LEU A 119 18.86 4.79 -10.22
N GLY A 120 17.77 5.17 -9.56
CA GLY A 120 17.82 6.23 -8.58
C GLY A 120 17.01 5.90 -7.36
N ASN A 121 17.80 5.62 -6.31
CA ASN A 121 17.43 5.22 -4.97
C ASN A 121 17.44 3.69 -4.79
N ASN A 122 18.62 3.16 -4.49
CA ASN A 122 18.75 2.64 -3.13
C ASN A 122 18.25 3.77 -2.24
N VAL A 123 16.95 3.80 -1.96
CA VAL A 123 16.49 4.54 -0.80
C VAL A 123 17.27 3.80 0.27
N ILE A 124 18.36 4.39 0.76
CA ILE A 124 18.73 4.17 2.14
C ILE A 124 17.50 4.70 2.84
N ILE A 125 16.51 3.82 2.98
CA ILE A 125 15.52 3.95 4.03
C ILE A 125 16.48 4.06 5.20
N GLU A 126 16.59 5.24 5.82
CA GLU A 126 17.21 5.34 7.13
C GLU A 126 16.61 4.19 7.89
N ASP A 127 17.43 3.16 8.09
CA ASP A 127 16.91 1.81 8.17
C ASP A 127 16.00 1.83 9.38
N GLU A 128 14.68 1.91 9.16
CA GLU A 128 13.75 1.90 10.28
C GLU A 128 13.93 0.57 10.99
N ILE A 129 14.57 -0.42 10.36
CA ILE A 129 15.13 -1.65 10.94
C ILE A 129 16.05 -1.35 12.13
N ASN A 130 16.93 -0.33 12.11
CA ASN A 130 17.72 0.08 13.27
C ASN A 130 16.87 0.77 14.36
N SER A 131 15.84 1.54 13.99
CA SER A 131 14.85 2.04 14.96
C SER A 131 13.90 0.94 15.49
N THR A 132 13.71 -0.14 14.71
CA THR A 132 12.90 -1.32 14.98
C THR A 132 13.67 -2.32 15.84
N LEU A 133 14.99 -2.37 15.68
CA LEU A 133 15.96 -2.98 16.59
C LEU A 133 15.93 -2.33 17.97
N LEU A 134 15.37 -1.14 18.17
CA LEU A 134 15.08 -0.57 19.49
C LEU A 134 13.63 -0.83 19.95
N ARG A 135 12.70 -1.17 19.04
CA ARG A 135 11.28 -1.42 19.36
C ARG A 135 10.99 -2.87 19.75
N HIS A 136 11.81 -3.86 19.37
CA HIS A 136 11.59 -5.26 19.77
C HIS A 136 11.42 -5.40 21.30
N GLN A 137 12.16 -4.61 22.08
CA GLN A 137 12.06 -4.60 23.53
C GLN A 137 10.73 -4.01 24.02
N LYS A 138 10.19 -2.98 23.34
CA LYS A 138 8.84 -2.44 23.62
C LYS A 138 7.74 -3.44 23.25
N ILE A 139 7.91 -4.17 22.15
CA ILE A 139 6.98 -5.22 21.71
C ILE A 139 7.00 -6.40 22.69
N LEU A 140 8.18 -6.85 23.11
CA LEU A 140 8.34 -7.87 24.16
C LEU A 140 7.69 -7.42 25.47
N ASN A 141 7.95 -6.18 25.91
CA ASN A 141 7.30 -5.64 27.10
C ASN A 141 5.77 -5.57 26.96
N TYR A 142 5.25 -5.27 25.77
CA TYR A 142 3.82 -5.30 25.49
C TYR A 142 3.25 -6.73 25.57
N PHE A 143 3.90 -7.71 24.92
CA PHE A 143 3.52 -9.12 25.01
C PHE A 143 3.57 -9.65 26.46
N ASP A 144 4.59 -9.24 27.21
CA ASP A 144 4.75 -9.56 28.63
C ASP A 144 3.71 -8.90 29.54
N GLY A 145 2.92 -7.93 29.05
CA GLY A 145 1.96 -7.17 29.85
C GLY A 145 2.60 -6.11 30.75
N LYS A 146 3.85 -5.72 30.46
CA LYS A 146 4.61 -4.70 31.22
C LYS A 146 4.29 -3.27 30.78
N VAL A 147 3.49 -3.08 29.73
CA VAL A 147 3.12 -1.77 29.19
C VAL A 147 1.66 -1.46 29.50
N LYS A 148 1.40 -0.48 30.38
CA LYS A 148 0.04 -0.08 30.78
C LYS A 148 -0.72 0.69 29.68
N SER A 149 -0.01 1.56 28.96
CA SER A 149 -0.59 2.42 27.91
C SER A 149 0.29 2.40 26.66
N PRO A 150 0.15 1.37 25.80
CA PRO A 150 0.95 1.25 24.58
C PRO A 150 0.53 2.30 23.54
N THR A 151 1.51 2.80 22.78
CA THR A 151 1.21 3.68 21.64
C THR A 151 0.59 2.89 20.49
N ASN A 152 -0.16 3.56 19.61
CA ASN A 152 -0.82 2.92 18.45
C ASN A 152 0.15 2.13 17.58
N ASP A 153 1.38 2.63 17.38
CA ASP A 153 2.40 1.95 16.57
C ASP A 153 2.84 0.62 17.20
N ILE A 154 2.94 0.56 18.54
CA ILE A 154 3.27 -0.68 19.26
C ILE A 154 2.13 -1.68 19.13
N ILE A 155 0.88 -1.25 19.24
CA ILE A 155 -0.30 -2.11 19.07
C ILE A 155 -0.31 -2.70 17.64
N GLN A 156 -0.09 -1.86 16.62
CA GLN A 156 -0.09 -2.30 15.22
C GLN A 156 1.04 -3.28 14.92
N LEU A 157 2.27 -2.96 15.31
CA LEU A 157 3.43 -3.85 15.11
C LEU A 157 3.28 -5.17 15.87
N SER A 158 2.76 -5.11 17.09
CA SER A 158 2.49 -6.30 17.90
C SER A 158 1.43 -7.18 17.24
N SER A 159 0.37 -6.59 16.68
CA SER A 159 -0.69 -7.33 15.97
C SER A 159 -0.15 -8.03 14.71
N LEU A 160 0.74 -7.37 13.96
CA LEU A 160 1.44 -7.97 12.82
C LEU A 160 2.26 -9.19 13.22
N ILE A 161 3.08 -9.04 14.27
CA ILE A 161 3.93 -10.12 14.77
C ILE A 161 3.07 -11.27 15.32
N LEU A 162 1.99 -10.98 16.06
CA LEU A 162 1.08 -12.00 16.55
C LEU A 162 0.39 -12.78 15.43
N SER A 163 -0.02 -12.10 14.34
CA SER A 163 -0.58 -12.78 13.17
C SER A 163 0.41 -13.76 12.55
N GLU A 164 1.69 -13.39 12.50
CA GLU A 164 2.73 -14.26 11.96
C GLU A 164 3.10 -15.40 12.92
N ILE A 165 3.10 -15.14 14.23
CA ILE A 165 3.25 -16.17 15.27
C ILE A 165 2.10 -17.19 15.19
N LEU A 166 0.85 -16.74 15.03
CA LEU A 166 -0.28 -17.65 14.84
C LEU A 166 -0.11 -18.53 13.61
N THR A 167 0.36 -17.95 12.50
CA THR A 167 0.67 -18.71 11.27
C THR A 167 1.79 -19.71 11.49
N TYR A 168 2.84 -19.32 12.23
CA TYR A 168 3.94 -20.21 12.59
C TYR A 168 3.47 -21.36 13.50
N LEU A 169 2.60 -21.08 14.48
CA LEU A 169 2.07 -22.11 15.38
C LEU A 169 1.14 -23.09 14.66
N ASP A 170 0.41 -22.63 13.64
CA ASP A 170 -0.51 -23.46 12.84
C ASP A 170 0.22 -24.28 11.76
N LYS A 171 1.19 -23.67 11.06
CA LYS A 171 1.77 -24.23 9.82
C LYS A 171 3.28 -24.46 9.88
N GLY A 172 3.96 -24.07 10.96
CA GLY A 172 5.42 -24.12 11.09
C GLY A 172 6.18 -23.12 10.20
N TYR A 173 5.48 -22.25 9.47
CA TYR A 173 6.10 -21.29 8.55
C TYR A 173 6.44 -19.97 9.27
N ILE A 174 7.71 -19.57 9.21
CA ILE A 174 8.18 -18.27 9.67
C ILE A 174 7.99 -17.28 8.52
N GLY A 175 7.13 -16.28 8.71
CA GLY A 175 6.88 -15.26 7.71
C GLY A 175 7.99 -14.21 7.60
N ARG A 176 7.71 -13.15 6.86
CA ARG A 176 8.71 -12.13 6.52
C ARG A 176 9.14 -11.32 7.75
N ILE A 177 8.23 -10.99 8.66
CA ILE A 177 8.50 -10.08 9.78
C ILE A 177 9.33 -10.80 10.85
N LEU A 178 9.00 -12.04 11.20
CA LEU A 178 9.80 -12.82 12.13
C LEU A 178 11.20 -13.12 11.55
N ASN A 179 11.31 -13.32 10.24
CA ASN A 179 12.59 -13.52 9.58
C ASN A 179 13.50 -12.28 9.58
N THR A 180 12.98 -11.06 9.79
CA THR A 180 13.84 -9.88 9.92
C THR A 180 14.61 -9.84 11.23
N PHE A 181 14.16 -10.58 12.26
CA PHE A 181 14.86 -10.67 13.54
C PHE A 181 15.90 -11.77 13.52
N ASN A 182 17.03 -11.53 14.20
CA ASN A 182 17.96 -12.61 14.51
C ASN A 182 17.27 -13.72 15.31
N GLU A 183 17.84 -14.92 15.25
CA GLU A 183 17.25 -16.13 15.82
C GLU A 183 16.86 -15.98 17.30
N LYS A 184 17.73 -15.35 18.10
CA LYS A 184 17.50 -15.14 19.53
C LYS A 184 16.28 -14.25 19.79
N ILE A 185 16.20 -13.08 19.15
CA ILE A 185 15.08 -12.16 19.33
C ILE A 185 13.78 -12.76 18.79
N ARG A 186 13.86 -13.42 17.64
CA ARG A 186 12.72 -14.12 17.02
C ARG A 186 12.12 -15.15 17.96
N PHE A 187 12.97 -15.98 18.58
CA PHE A 187 12.54 -16.95 19.57
C PHE A 187 11.84 -16.29 20.77
N MET A 188 12.41 -15.21 21.31
CA MET A 188 11.81 -14.46 22.42
C MET A 188 10.44 -13.87 22.06
N LEU A 189 10.28 -13.36 20.84
CA LEU A 189 9.03 -12.80 20.34
C LEU A 189 7.96 -13.89 20.19
N ILE A 190 8.32 -15.05 19.62
CA ILE A 190 7.43 -16.20 19.47
C ILE A 190 6.97 -16.69 20.86
N ASP A 191 7.88 -16.87 21.81
CA ASP A 191 7.55 -17.33 23.17
C ASP A 191 6.66 -16.32 23.92
N SER A 192 7.05 -15.04 23.94
CA SER A 192 6.26 -14.00 24.61
C SER A 192 4.89 -13.80 23.94
N GLY A 193 4.84 -13.81 22.61
CA GLY A 193 3.60 -13.67 21.84
C GLY A 193 2.65 -14.84 22.07
N LYS A 194 3.15 -16.08 22.16
CA LYS A 194 2.35 -17.25 22.54
C LYS A 194 1.72 -17.05 23.93
N LYS A 195 2.52 -16.69 24.93
CA LYS A 195 2.04 -16.39 26.29
C LYS A 195 1.03 -15.24 26.32
N HIS A 196 1.17 -14.26 25.43
CA HIS A 196 0.24 -13.14 25.32
C HIS A 196 -1.11 -13.59 24.72
N LEU A 197 -1.09 -14.43 23.68
CA LEU A 197 -2.31 -15.01 23.09
C LEU A 197 -3.06 -15.88 24.09
N ASP A 198 -2.34 -16.71 24.86
CA ASP A 198 -2.94 -17.58 25.88
C ASP A 198 -3.59 -16.77 27.03
N ARG A 199 -3.05 -15.58 27.36
CA ARG A 199 -3.61 -14.68 28.38
C ARG A 199 -4.86 -13.92 27.93
N ASN A 200 -5.08 -13.78 26.62
CA ASN A 200 -6.16 -12.99 26.04
C ASN A 200 -7.19 -13.85 25.28
N ARG A 201 -7.15 -15.17 25.46
CA ARG A 201 -8.21 -16.11 25.06
C ARG A 201 -9.23 -16.25 26.19
#